data_AF-A0A0F9MDU5-F1
#
_entry.id   AF-A0A0F9MDU5-F1
#
_cell.length_a   1.000
_cell.length_b   1.000
_cell.length_c   1.000
_cell.angle_alpha   90.00
_cell.angle_beta   90.00
_cell.angle_gamma   90.00
#
_symmetry.space_group_name_H-M   'P 1'
#
loop_
_entity.id
_entity.type
_entity.pdbx_description
1 polymer ?
#
loop_
_entity_poly.entity_id
_entity_poly.type
_entity_poly.pdbx_seq_one_letter_code
_entity_poly.pdbx_strand_id
1 'polypeptide(L)'
;MMNSLSNKSQEDLQVEALRALSAEIPLNDFGLPQGIYRTDLLPFHDYRPHEKPNSGNDKSHSLIILDDPCVSSPDDEETMENMKKWYEVEGRLGSPEEPEDTPDGSRVGNLIVAPQADPTEAEGNNEDYRIAGFPAQALSNAFVPLQYDEGFPAFASGLPFWGRLEYEPSDAYQAFDQYLHMSMGKNADRDEEEYNGEAAPGTRSLSTLVAQLHPDSKLLKMINVYQQYYHLYYWGPRAHAFDLFRVAQHRKQQELRAIETQDEHYVESKRLRHKLTAYFDDQENFWDFMTPKVAIDFFKTITQLERISSGVPAAGPMSEAREGAGGQPFEVAFRTIAQTNRSTAAGTTIDEEGKVLDKALEDPAVTEYLQELIIKTGG
;
A
#
# COMPACT_ATOMS: atom_id res chain seq x y z
N MET A 1 14.98 3.99 -51.96
CA MET A 1 14.27 3.13 -50.99
C MET A 1 14.14 3.88 -49.66
N MET A 2 13.34 4.95 -49.60
CA MET A 2 13.22 5.81 -48.39
C MET A 2 11.78 6.23 -48.04
N ASN A 3 10.74 5.64 -48.66
CA ASN A 3 9.33 6.04 -48.42
C ASN A 3 8.47 4.96 -47.74
N SER A 4 9.09 3.99 -47.04
CA SER A 4 8.34 3.05 -46.18
C SER A 4 8.38 3.45 -44.71
N LEU A 5 8.55 4.74 -44.41
CA LEU A 5 8.11 5.28 -43.12
C LEU A 5 6.60 5.19 -43.11
N SER A 6 6.18 4.00 -42.70
CA SER A 6 4.85 3.55 -42.36
C SER A 6 3.96 4.71 -41.94
N ASN A 7 2.82 4.87 -42.62
CA ASN A 7 1.69 5.64 -42.10
C ASN A 7 1.23 4.97 -40.79
N LYS A 8 1.96 5.19 -39.69
CA LYS A 8 1.46 4.90 -38.36
C LYS A 8 0.15 5.64 -38.23
N SER A 9 -0.86 4.97 -37.67
CA SER A 9 -2.10 5.67 -37.38
C SER A 9 -1.80 6.81 -36.40
N GLN A 10 -2.58 7.88 -36.45
CA GLN A 10 -2.45 8.98 -35.50
C GLN A 10 -2.55 8.48 -34.05
N GLU A 11 -3.36 7.44 -33.82
CA GLU A 11 -3.54 6.79 -32.53
C GLU A 11 -2.24 6.13 -32.04
N ASP A 12 -1.50 5.44 -32.91
CA ASP A 12 -0.22 4.81 -32.55
C ASP A 12 0.81 5.86 -32.10
N LEU A 13 0.83 7.02 -32.78
CA LEU A 13 1.68 8.15 -32.39
C LEU A 13 1.27 8.74 -31.04
N GLN A 14 -0.03 8.85 -30.76
CA GLN A 14 -0.51 9.34 -29.46
C GLN A 14 -0.09 8.41 -28.31
N VAL A 15 -0.21 7.10 -28.52
CA VAL A 15 0.20 6.09 -27.52
C VAL A 15 1.70 6.11 -27.30
N GLU A 16 2.49 6.22 -28.37
CA GLU A 16 3.95 6.34 -28.28
C GLU A 16 4.36 7.62 -27.53
N ALA A 17 3.71 8.74 -27.85
CA ALA A 17 3.92 10.02 -27.18
C ALA A 17 3.60 9.97 -25.69
N LEU A 18 2.46 9.40 -25.31
CA LEU A 18 2.07 9.28 -23.90
C LEU A 18 2.92 8.28 -23.14
N ARG A 19 3.35 7.19 -23.77
CA ARG A 19 4.28 6.25 -23.14
C ARG A 19 5.59 6.96 -22.80
N ALA A 20 6.15 7.72 -23.74
CA ALA A 20 7.35 8.52 -23.50
C ALA A 20 7.12 9.57 -22.41
N LEU A 21 6.00 10.29 -22.47
CA LEU A 21 5.67 11.33 -21.49
C LEU A 21 5.44 10.77 -20.08
N SER A 22 4.82 9.59 -19.95
CA SER A 22 4.55 8.93 -18.67
C SER A 22 5.83 8.50 -17.95
N ALA A 23 6.91 8.19 -18.70
CA ALA A 23 8.20 7.84 -18.12
C ALA A 23 8.94 9.05 -17.51
N GLU A 24 8.59 10.27 -17.91
CA GLU A 24 9.16 11.51 -17.40
C GLU A 24 8.39 12.06 -16.17
N ILE A 25 7.27 11.42 -15.77
CA ILE A 25 6.48 11.87 -14.62
C ILE A 25 7.23 11.49 -13.34
N PRO A 26 7.50 12.46 -12.43
CA PRO A 26 8.10 12.15 -11.15
C PRO A 26 7.18 11.26 -10.32
N LEU A 27 7.76 10.21 -9.77
CA LEU A 27 7.10 9.31 -8.83
C LEU A 27 7.35 9.78 -7.39
N ASN A 28 6.41 9.49 -6.49
CA ASN A 28 6.60 9.66 -5.05
C ASN A 28 7.22 8.37 -4.44
N ASP A 29 7.40 8.36 -3.11
CA ASP A 29 7.96 7.22 -2.36
C ASP A 29 7.13 5.93 -2.48
N PHE A 30 5.90 6.05 -2.97
CA PHE A 30 4.90 4.99 -3.11
C PHE A 30 4.94 4.38 -4.52
N GLY A 31 5.84 4.88 -5.39
CA GLY A 31 5.90 4.54 -6.81
C GLY A 31 4.72 5.09 -7.61
N LEU A 32 3.98 6.06 -7.07
CA LEU A 32 2.82 6.67 -7.70
C LEU A 32 3.17 8.02 -8.34
N PRO A 33 2.54 8.39 -9.46
CA PRO A 33 2.83 9.65 -10.14
C PRO A 33 2.37 10.85 -9.30
N GLN A 34 3.16 11.91 -9.24
CA GLN A 34 2.75 13.16 -8.55
C GLN A 34 1.65 13.92 -9.30
N GLY A 35 1.41 13.59 -10.57
CA GLY A 35 0.34 14.14 -11.39
C GLY A 35 0.24 13.41 -12.72
N ILE A 36 -0.73 13.76 -13.53
CA ILE A 36 -0.92 13.19 -14.87
C ILE A 36 -1.05 14.28 -15.92
N TYR A 37 -0.83 13.94 -17.19
CA TYR A 37 -1.11 14.85 -18.29
C TYR A 37 -2.46 14.51 -18.93
N ARG A 38 -3.31 15.52 -19.06
CA ARG A 38 -4.60 15.42 -19.77
C ARG A 38 -4.37 15.20 -21.25
N THR A 39 -4.81 14.05 -21.76
CA THR A 39 -4.57 13.66 -23.16
C THR A 39 -5.32 14.54 -24.15
N ASP A 40 -6.48 15.07 -23.76
CA ASP A 40 -7.28 16.00 -24.57
C ASP A 40 -6.65 17.40 -24.72
N LEU A 41 -5.72 17.76 -23.83
CA LEU A 41 -5.03 19.05 -23.84
C LEU A 41 -3.64 19.02 -24.50
N LEU A 42 -3.14 17.83 -24.88
CA LEU A 42 -1.81 17.70 -25.48
C LEU A 42 -1.81 18.12 -26.97
N PRO A 43 -0.85 18.93 -27.43
CA PRO A 43 -0.76 19.38 -28.82
C PRO A 43 -0.12 18.31 -29.70
N PHE A 44 -0.84 17.22 -29.99
CA PHE A 44 -0.32 16.12 -30.80
C PHE A 44 0.10 16.52 -32.23
N HIS A 45 -0.42 17.63 -32.75
CA HIS A 45 0.01 18.18 -34.05
C HIS A 45 1.46 18.69 -34.03
N ASP A 46 1.95 19.09 -32.85
CA ASP A 46 3.32 19.57 -32.65
C ASP A 46 4.24 18.49 -32.08
N TYR A 47 3.74 17.28 -31.85
CA TYR A 47 4.54 16.18 -31.31
C TYR A 47 5.64 15.78 -32.29
N ARG A 48 6.89 15.83 -31.81
CA ARG A 48 8.05 15.33 -32.55
C ARG A 48 8.63 14.16 -31.75
N PRO A 49 8.50 12.91 -32.22
CA PRO A 49 9.09 11.79 -31.51
C PRO A 49 10.58 12.05 -31.36
N HIS A 50 11.13 11.77 -30.17
CA HIS A 50 12.54 11.94 -29.93
C HIS A 50 13.27 11.00 -30.90
N GLU A 51 13.96 11.55 -31.89
CA GLU A 51 14.86 10.75 -32.69
C GLU A 51 15.88 10.21 -31.70
N LYS A 52 15.81 8.91 -31.40
CA LYS A 52 16.86 8.27 -30.60
C LYS A 52 18.14 8.61 -31.34
N PRO A 53 19.12 9.29 -30.69
CA PRO A 53 20.35 9.66 -31.35
C PRO A 53 20.86 8.39 -31.98
N ASN A 54 20.98 8.41 -33.31
CA ASN A 54 21.14 7.23 -34.15
C ASN A 54 22.41 6.52 -33.66
N SER A 55 22.27 5.60 -32.70
CA SER A 55 23.38 4.96 -32.01
C SER A 55 23.93 3.99 -33.03
N GLY A 56 24.89 4.49 -33.81
CA GLY A 56 25.36 3.84 -35.00
C GLY A 56 25.66 2.38 -34.74
N ASN A 57 24.91 1.52 -35.40
CA ASN A 57 25.38 0.21 -35.84
C ASN A 57 25.60 -0.88 -34.78
N ASP A 58 24.78 -0.92 -33.72
CA ASP A 58 24.61 -2.18 -32.96
C ASP A 58 23.36 -2.94 -33.42
N LYS A 59 23.61 -4.19 -33.80
CA LYS A 59 22.73 -5.04 -34.59
C LYS A 59 21.42 -5.32 -33.86
N SER A 60 20.32 -4.92 -34.49
CA SER A 60 19.05 -5.66 -34.52
C SER A 60 18.64 -6.37 -33.23
N HIS A 61 18.38 -5.62 -32.16
CA HIS A 61 17.32 -6.03 -31.24
C HIS A 61 16.00 -5.56 -31.87
N SER A 62 15.31 -6.50 -32.52
CA SER A 62 13.88 -6.36 -32.77
C SER A 62 13.24 -5.83 -31.50
N LEU A 63 12.49 -4.74 -31.61
CA LEU A 63 11.63 -4.21 -30.55
C LEU A 63 10.82 -5.40 -30.02
N ILE A 64 11.28 -6.01 -28.93
CA ILE A 64 10.50 -6.94 -28.14
C ILE A 64 9.34 -6.05 -27.73
N ILE A 65 8.16 -6.36 -28.28
CA ILE A 65 6.88 -5.90 -27.72
C ILE A 65 7.05 -6.19 -26.24
N LEU A 66 7.27 -5.13 -25.45
CA LEU A 66 7.43 -5.27 -24.01
C LEU A 66 6.26 -6.13 -23.57
N ASP A 67 6.59 -7.33 -23.11
CA ASP A 67 5.69 -8.18 -22.35
C ASP A 67 5.00 -7.28 -21.31
N ASP A 68 3.70 -7.50 -21.11
CA ASP A 68 2.86 -6.79 -20.14
C ASP A 68 3.74 -6.32 -18.95
N PRO A 69 3.87 -5.02 -18.66
CA PRO A 69 4.65 -4.55 -17.50
C PRO A 69 4.06 -5.01 -16.15
N CYS A 70 2.98 -5.80 -16.18
CA CYS A 70 2.38 -6.46 -15.03
C CYS A 70 2.80 -7.94 -14.86
N VAL A 71 3.78 -8.43 -15.63
CA VAL A 71 4.48 -9.70 -15.34
C VAL A 71 5.85 -9.40 -14.72
N SER A 72 5.89 -8.56 -13.68
CA SER A 72 6.84 -8.79 -12.61
C SER A 72 6.36 -10.05 -11.88
N SER A 73 7.21 -11.08 -11.84
CA SER A 73 6.91 -12.24 -11.00
C SER A 73 6.75 -11.71 -9.57
N PRO A 74 5.79 -12.22 -8.77
CA PRO A 74 5.70 -11.87 -7.34
C PRO A 74 6.98 -12.18 -6.53
N ASP A 75 8.01 -12.77 -7.15
CA ASP A 75 9.34 -12.99 -6.61
C ASP A 75 10.32 -11.80 -6.78
N ASP A 76 9.89 -10.69 -7.39
CA ASP A 76 10.74 -9.51 -7.51
C ASP A 76 10.95 -8.87 -6.12
N GLU A 77 12.09 -9.22 -5.52
CA GLU A 77 12.57 -8.86 -4.18
C GLU A 77 12.42 -7.35 -3.90
N GLU A 78 12.59 -6.51 -4.92
CA GLU A 78 12.42 -5.04 -4.87
C GLU A 78 10.98 -4.60 -4.57
N THR A 79 9.97 -5.33 -5.09
CA THR A 79 8.55 -5.03 -4.83
C THR A 79 8.18 -5.38 -3.40
N MET A 80 8.68 -6.51 -2.91
CA MET A 80 8.54 -6.94 -1.51
C MET A 80 9.34 -6.05 -0.56
N GLU A 81 10.51 -5.55 -0.97
CA GLU A 81 11.36 -4.64 -0.20
C GLU A 81 10.75 -3.22 -0.11
N ASN A 82 10.17 -2.72 -1.20
CA ASN A 82 9.38 -1.49 -1.16
C ASN A 82 8.14 -1.69 -0.27
N MET A 83 7.43 -2.81 -0.40
CA MET A 83 6.30 -3.14 0.48
C MET A 83 6.72 -3.32 1.95
N LYS A 84 7.96 -3.73 2.24
CA LYS A 84 8.56 -3.78 3.59
C LYS A 84 8.93 -2.42 4.15
N LYS A 85 9.58 -1.54 3.37
CA LYS A 85 9.84 -0.15 3.78
C LYS A 85 8.56 0.57 4.18
N TRP A 86 7.47 0.24 3.50
CA TRP A 86 6.13 0.67 3.86
C TRP A 86 5.63 0.22 5.24
N TYR A 87 5.94 -1.01 5.66
CA TYR A 87 5.61 -1.49 7.01
C TYR A 87 6.43 -0.78 8.10
N GLU A 88 7.66 -0.34 7.79
CA GLU A 88 8.56 0.32 8.75
C GLU A 88 8.27 1.82 8.94
N VAL A 89 7.83 2.53 7.89
CA VAL A 89 7.58 3.97 7.96
C VAL A 89 6.31 4.31 8.75
N GLU A 90 5.23 3.52 8.65
CA GLU A 90 3.98 3.77 9.41
C GLU A 90 4.01 3.25 10.85
N GLY A 91 4.86 2.26 11.19
CA GLY A 91 5.08 1.85 12.58
C GLY A 91 5.66 2.96 13.47
N ARG A 92 6.15 4.05 12.86
CA ARG A 92 6.63 5.28 13.52
C ARG A 92 5.61 6.42 13.55
N LEU A 93 4.41 6.24 12.99
CA LEU A 93 3.30 7.19 13.21
C LEU A 93 2.73 6.96 14.61
N GLY A 94 3.45 7.49 15.61
CA GLY A 94 2.86 7.81 16.89
C GLY A 94 1.60 8.64 16.67
N SER A 95 0.63 8.49 17.58
CA SER A 95 -0.61 9.28 17.59
C SER A 95 -0.27 10.75 17.26
N PRO A 96 -1.02 11.40 16.34
CA PRO A 96 -0.73 12.76 15.96
C PRO A 96 -0.78 13.61 17.24
N GLU A 97 0.38 14.08 17.69
CA GLU A 97 0.44 15.14 18.70
C GLU A 97 -0.37 16.29 18.10
N GLU A 98 -1.47 16.63 18.78
CA GLU A 98 -2.30 17.77 18.38
C GLU A 98 -1.37 18.99 18.21
N PRO A 99 -1.30 19.58 17.02
CA PRO A 99 -0.39 20.68 16.78
C PRO A 99 -0.81 21.86 17.66
N GLU A 100 0.08 22.27 18.56
CA GLU A 100 -0.06 23.53 19.28
C GLU A 100 -0.32 24.66 18.28
N ASP A 101 -1.38 25.43 18.54
CA ASP A 101 -1.87 26.57 17.77
C ASP A 101 -0.73 27.46 17.28
N THR A 102 -0.30 27.25 16.04
CA THR A 102 0.54 28.20 15.31
C THR A 102 -0.35 28.96 14.31
N PRO A 103 -0.36 30.31 14.37
CA PRO A 103 -1.23 31.09 13.52
C PRO A 103 -0.68 31.11 12.10
N ASP A 104 -1.51 30.60 11.20
CA ASP A 104 -1.67 31.03 9.80
C ASP A 104 -0.38 31.11 8.97
N GLY A 105 -0.07 30.00 8.30
CA GLY A 105 0.94 29.94 7.25
C GLY A 105 0.53 28.89 6.23
N SER A 106 -0.22 29.33 5.22
CA SER A 106 -0.55 28.54 4.02
C SER A 106 0.72 27.84 3.49
N ARG A 107 0.87 26.57 3.84
CA ARG A 107 1.95 25.71 3.36
C ARG A 107 1.55 25.28 1.95
N VAL A 108 1.73 26.19 1.00
CA VAL A 108 1.67 25.89 -0.43
C VAL A 108 2.77 24.85 -0.65
N GLY A 109 2.39 23.58 -0.73
CA GLY A 109 3.32 22.50 -1.08
C GLY A 109 4.10 22.95 -2.29
N ASN A 110 5.42 22.71 -2.29
CA ASN A 110 6.29 22.99 -3.42
C ASN A 110 5.63 22.40 -4.66
N LEU A 111 4.92 23.25 -5.41
CA LEU A 111 4.50 22.94 -6.75
C LEU A 111 5.78 22.44 -7.41
N ILE A 112 5.71 21.37 -8.19
CA ILE A 112 6.72 21.13 -9.21
C ILE A 112 6.63 22.35 -10.12
N VAL A 113 7.36 23.39 -9.74
CA VAL A 113 7.76 24.47 -10.59
C VAL A 113 8.57 23.72 -11.62
N ALA A 114 7.96 23.44 -12.78
CA ALA A 114 8.68 23.03 -13.98
C ALA A 114 9.99 23.81 -13.94
N PRO A 115 11.15 23.12 -13.93
CA PRO A 115 12.42 23.69 -13.48
C PRO A 115 12.49 25.11 -13.98
N GLN A 116 12.39 26.07 -13.05
CA GLN A 116 12.41 27.48 -13.42
C GLN A 116 13.82 27.72 -13.93
N ALA A 117 13.99 27.49 -15.23
CA ALA A 117 15.21 27.76 -15.94
C ALA A 117 15.52 29.21 -15.64
N ASP A 118 16.64 29.43 -14.98
CA ASP A 118 17.07 30.73 -14.50
C ASP A 118 16.96 31.72 -15.68
N PRO A 119 16.07 32.74 -15.60
CA PRO A 119 15.71 33.55 -16.76
C PRO A 119 16.88 34.41 -17.29
N THR A 120 18.03 34.39 -16.63
CA THR A 120 19.18 35.26 -16.89
C THR A 120 20.22 34.73 -17.89
N GLU A 121 20.18 33.47 -18.34
CA GLU A 121 21.24 32.92 -19.20
C GLU A 121 20.84 32.45 -20.62
N ALA A 122 19.59 32.62 -21.05
CA ALA A 122 19.13 32.06 -22.33
C ALA A 122 18.43 33.07 -23.27
N GLU A 123 19.19 34.04 -23.80
CA GLU A 123 18.78 34.78 -25.02
C GLU A 123 18.98 33.96 -26.31
N GLY A 124 19.32 32.68 -26.22
CA GLY A 124 19.40 31.77 -27.37
C GLY A 124 18.07 31.04 -27.60
N ASN A 125 17.35 31.40 -28.67
CA ASN A 125 16.20 30.69 -29.28
C ASN A 125 15.56 29.59 -28.41
N ASN A 126 14.82 29.99 -27.38
CA ASN A 126 14.15 29.10 -26.43
C ASN A 126 12.91 28.37 -27.02
N GLU A 127 12.70 28.47 -28.35
CA GLU A 127 11.55 27.88 -29.04
C GLU A 127 11.62 26.35 -29.18
N ASP A 128 12.77 25.74 -28.88
CA ASP A 128 13.00 24.31 -29.12
C ASP A 128 13.08 23.44 -27.86
N TYR A 129 12.86 23.97 -26.64
CA TYR A 129 12.86 23.11 -25.45
C TYR A 129 11.62 22.21 -25.42
N ARG A 130 11.86 20.90 -25.59
CA ARG A 130 10.84 19.86 -25.67
C ARG A 130 11.09 18.78 -24.63
N ILE A 131 10.02 18.33 -23.99
CA ILE A 131 10.03 17.19 -23.05
C ILE A 131 9.20 16.09 -23.68
N ALA A 132 9.78 14.90 -23.81
CA ALA A 132 9.17 13.76 -24.50
C ALA A 132 8.58 14.11 -25.89
N GLY A 133 9.19 15.06 -26.61
CA GLY A 133 8.74 15.50 -27.93
C GLY A 133 7.68 16.62 -27.97
N PHE A 134 7.12 17.02 -26.82
CA PHE A 134 6.16 18.12 -26.70
C PHE A 134 6.83 19.43 -26.29
N PRO A 135 6.32 20.60 -26.75
CA PRO A 135 6.76 21.89 -26.22
C PRO A 135 6.49 21.98 -24.71
N ALA A 136 7.49 22.37 -23.92
CA ALA A 136 7.37 22.38 -22.45
C ALA A 136 6.21 23.27 -21.94
N GLN A 137 5.95 24.40 -22.61
CA GLN A 137 4.84 25.31 -22.27
C GLN A 137 3.45 24.66 -22.46
N ALA A 138 3.32 23.72 -23.41
CA ALA A 138 2.05 23.03 -23.59
C ALA A 138 1.81 21.99 -22.50
N LEU A 139 2.87 21.37 -22.00
CA LEU A 139 2.80 20.37 -20.93
C LEU A 139 2.34 20.98 -19.61
N SER A 140 2.75 22.21 -19.28
CA SER A 140 2.31 22.87 -18.05
C SER A 140 0.80 23.09 -18.00
N ASN A 141 0.16 23.31 -19.15
CA ASN A 141 -1.30 23.50 -19.23
C ASN A 141 -2.07 22.17 -19.20
N ALA A 142 -1.42 21.07 -19.60
CA ALA A 142 -2.02 19.74 -19.60
C ALA A 142 -1.81 18.99 -18.27
N PHE A 143 -0.86 19.42 -17.43
CA PHE A 143 -0.53 18.74 -16.18
C PHE A 143 -1.60 18.96 -15.10
N VAL A 144 -2.05 17.88 -14.49
CA VAL A 144 -3.01 17.87 -13.38
C VAL A 144 -2.32 17.23 -12.17
N PRO A 145 -2.06 17.99 -11.09
CA PRO A 145 -1.44 17.45 -9.90
C PRO A 145 -2.40 16.52 -9.15
N LEU A 146 -1.85 15.48 -8.53
CA LEU A 146 -2.55 14.59 -7.60
C LEU A 146 -2.21 15.00 -6.16
N GLN A 147 -3.22 14.97 -5.29
CA GLN A 147 -3.11 15.20 -3.85
C GLN A 147 -3.06 13.85 -3.12
N TYR A 148 -2.35 13.80 -2.00
CA TYR A 148 -2.14 12.59 -1.21
C TYR A 148 -2.54 12.77 0.27
N ASP A 149 -3.30 13.82 0.57
CA ASP A 149 -3.60 14.24 1.94
C ASP A 149 -4.41 13.19 2.72
N GLU A 150 -5.21 12.38 2.02
CA GLU A 150 -6.04 11.31 2.60
C GLU A 150 -5.34 9.94 2.62
N GLY A 151 -4.05 9.89 2.31
CA GLY A 151 -3.28 8.63 2.23
C GLY A 151 -3.49 7.84 0.94
N PHE A 152 -4.25 8.39 -0.02
CA PHE A 152 -4.40 7.84 -1.37
C PHE A 152 -4.38 8.98 -2.41
N PRO A 153 -4.00 8.70 -3.68
CA PRO A 153 -3.99 9.72 -4.72
C PRO A 153 -5.42 10.14 -5.09
N ALA A 154 -5.69 11.43 -4.94
CA ALA A 154 -6.95 12.07 -5.32
C ALA A 154 -6.71 13.30 -6.20
N PHE A 155 -7.69 13.66 -7.00
CA PHE A 155 -7.70 14.96 -7.69
C PHE A 155 -8.04 16.08 -6.71
N ALA A 156 -7.77 17.33 -7.09
CA ALA A 156 -8.18 18.50 -6.30
C ALA A 156 -9.70 18.59 -6.05
N SER A 157 -10.51 17.86 -6.81
CA SER A 157 -11.95 17.70 -6.58
C SER A 157 -12.31 16.72 -5.45
N GLY A 158 -11.33 16.01 -4.88
CA GLY A 158 -11.51 14.90 -3.94
C GLY A 158 -11.86 13.57 -4.60
N LEU A 159 -11.99 13.52 -5.93
CA LEU A 159 -12.24 12.25 -6.62
C LEU A 159 -10.98 11.37 -6.60
N PRO A 160 -11.10 10.06 -6.34
CA PRO A 160 -9.94 9.17 -6.34
C PRO A 160 -9.33 9.08 -7.74
N PHE A 161 -8.01 8.91 -7.81
CA PHE A 161 -7.26 8.83 -9.07
C PHE A 161 -7.71 7.67 -9.98
N TRP A 162 -8.14 6.55 -9.39
CA TRP A 162 -8.70 5.41 -10.13
C TRP A 162 -10.16 5.63 -10.58
N GLY A 163 -10.78 6.76 -10.23
CA GLY A 163 -12.09 7.17 -10.74
C GLY A 163 -12.07 7.52 -12.23
N ARG A 164 -13.24 7.63 -12.86
CA ARG A 164 -13.37 7.96 -14.30
C ARG A 164 -12.80 9.34 -14.60
N LEU A 165 -11.93 9.43 -15.61
CA LEU A 165 -11.41 10.72 -16.07
C LEU A 165 -12.45 11.46 -16.93
N GLU A 166 -12.46 12.80 -16.90
CA GLU A 166 -13.44 13.62 -17.64
C GLU A 166 -13.44 13.35 -19.15
N TYR A 167 -12.25 13.03 -19.69
CA TYR A 167 -12.01 12.76 -21.11
C TYR A 167 -11.95 11.25 -21.42
N GLU A 168 -12.24 10.38 -20.45
CA GLU A 168 -12.27 8.92 -20.63
C GLU A 168 -13.64 8.46 -21.17
N PRO A 169 -13.67 7.79 -22.33
CA PRO A 169 -14.86 7.16 -22.88
C PRO A 169 -15.51 6.20 -21.88
N SER A 170 -16.84 6.11 -21.91
CA SER A 170 -17.58 5.30 -20.93
C SER A 170 -17.28 3.81 -21.05
N ASP A 171 -17.04 3.32 -22.26
CA ASP A 171 -16.66 1.94 -22.56
C ASP A 171 -15.26 1.62 -22.06
N ALA A 172 -14.30 2.54 -22.26
CA ALA A 172 -12.95 2.42 -21.71
C ALA A 172 -12.98 2.34 -20.18
N TYR A 173 -13.74 3.23 -19.51
CA TYR A 173 -13.84 3.21 -18.06
C TYR A 173 -14.53 1.94 -17.51
N GLN A 174 -15.61 1.47 -18.16
CA GLN A 174 -16.26 0.21 -17.75
C GLN A 174 -15.32 -0.99 -17.88
N ALA A 175 -14.50 -1.02 -18.93
CA ALA A 175 -13.46 -2.03 -19.08
C ALA A 175 -12.38 -1.91 -18.01
N PHE A 176 -11.96 -0.69 -17.67
CA PHE A 176 -11.01 -0.43 -16.59
C PHE A 176 -11.56 -0.85 -15.22
N ASP A 177 -12.83 -0.57 -14.93
CA ASP A 177 -13.47 -1.00 -13.69
C ASP A 177 -13.42 -2.53 -13.54
N GLN A 178 -13.73 -3.27 -14.62
CA GLN A 178 -13.57 -4.73 -14.61
C GLN A 178 -12.11 -5.14 -14.44
N TYR A 179 -11.16 -4.45 -15.08
CA TYR A 179 -9.72 -4.68 -14.93
C TYR A 179 -9.27 -4.52 -13.46
N LEU A 180 -9.75 -3.50 -12.76
CA LEU A 180 -9.46 -3.29 -11.33
C LEU A 180 -9.92 -4.49 -10.49
N HIS A 181 -11.10 -5.02 -10.79
CA HIS A 181 -11.73 -6.10 -10.03
C HIS A 181 -11.15 -7.50 -10.36
N MET A 182 -10.37 -7.66 -11.44
CA MET A 182 -9.77 -8.96 -11.80
C MET A 182 -8.75 -9.46 -10.78
N SER A 183 -8.00 -8.56 -10.14
CA SER A 183 -7.02 -8.94 -9.12
C SER A 183 -7.68 -9.46 -7.83
N MET A 184 -8.98 -9.24 -7.67
CA MET A 184 -9.68 -9.54 -6.41
C MET A 184 -9.97 -11.03 -6.21
N GLY A 185 -9.79 -11.87 -7.23
CA GLY A 185 -10.17 -13.28 -7.19
C GLY A 185 -11.68 -13.43 -7.01
N LYS A 186 -12.36 -14.10 -7.95
CA LYS A 186 -13.76 -14.47 -7.77
C LYS A 186 -13.87 -15.62 -6.74
N ASN A 187 -13.69 -15.31 -5.45
CA ASN A 187 -14.06 -16.19 -4.35
C ASN A 187 -15.31 -15.65 -3.65
N ALA A 188 -16.34 -15.26 -4.42
CA ALA A 188 -17.61 -14.79 -3.88
C ALA A 188 -18.52 -15.93 -3.38
N ASP A 189 -18.20 -17.19 -3.69
CA ASP A 189 -19.02 -18.37 -3.35
C ASP A 189 -18.27 -19.41 -2.48
N ARG A 190 -17.10 -19.07 -1.93
CA ARG A 190 -16.42 -19.92 -0.93
C ARG A 190 -16.66 -19.30 0.43
N ASP A 191 -17.37 -20.03 1.28
CA ASP A 191 -17.74 -19.67 2.65
C ASP A 191 -16.59 -18.89 3.35
N GLU A 192 -16.93 -17.70 3.85
CA GLU A 192 -16.01 -16.68 4.39
C GLU A 192 -15.15 -17.15 5.59
N GLU A 193 -15.34 -18.36 6.10
CA GLU A 193 -14.77 -18.80 7.38
C GLU A 193 -13.31 -19.32 7.31
N GLU A 194 -12.73 -19.55 6.12
CA GLU A 194 -11.38 -20.14 6.02
C GLU A 194 -10.46 -19.45 5.00
N TYR A 195 -10.51 -18.12 4.90
CA TYR A 195 -9.54 -17.38 4.09
C TYR A 195 -8.43 -16.79 4.97
N ASN A 196 -7.49 -17.65 5.37
CA ASN A 196 -6.24 -17.27 6.00
C ASN A 196 -5.35 -16.48 5.01
N GLY A 197 -5.54 -15.16 4.93
CA GLY A 197 -4.50 -14.16 4.67
C GLY A 197 -3.71 -14.16 3.35
N GLU A 198 -3.80 -15.18 2.50
CA GLU A 198 -2.97 -15.32 1.29
C GLU A 198 -3.81 -15.14 0.02
N ALA A 199 -4.47 -13.98 -0.11
CA ALA A 199 -4.83 -13.51 -1.44
C ALA A 199 -3.54 -13.08 -2.13
N ALA A 200 -2.84 -14.03 -2.75
CA ALA A 200 -1.83 -13.67 -3.74
C ALA A 200 -2.52 -12.74 -4.75
N PRO A 201 -2.03 -11.50 -4.94
CA PRO A 201 -2.66 -10.55 -5.83
C PRO A 201 -2.74 -11.18 -7.22
N GLY A 202 -3.97 -11.42 -7.69
CA GLY A 202 -4.16 -11.99 -9.02
C GLY A 202 -3.53 -11.04 -10.04
N THR A 203 -2.62 -11.55 -10.88
CA THR A 203 -2.02 -10.74 -11.93
C THR A 203 -3.10 -10.29 -12.90
N ARG A 204 -3.22 -8.97 -13.09
CA ARG A 204 -4.18 -8.42 -14.04
C ARG A 204 -3.64 -8.58 -15.45
N SER A 205 -4.37 -9.27 -16.31
CA SER A 205 -4.00 -9.42 -17.72
C SER A 205 -5.05 -8.78 -18.62
N LEU A 206 -4.61 -7.88 -19.50
CA LEU A 206 -5.46 -7.31 -20.56
C LEU A 206 -6.02 -8.41 -21.47
N SER A 207 -5.23 -9.46 -21.73
CA SER A 207 -5.67 -10.60 -22.56
C SER A 207 -6.86 -11.33 -21.93
N THR A 208 -6.81 -11.57 -20.62
CA THR A 208 -7.92 -12.20 -19.88
C THR A 208 -9.14 -11.29 -19.82
N LEU A 209 -8.95 -9.98 -19.62
CA LEU A 209 -10.04 -9.00 -19.65
C LEU A 209 -10.78 -9.02 -20.99
N VAL A 210 -10.03 -8.97 -22.09
CA VAL A 210 -10.60 -8.96 -23.44
C VAL A 210 -11.32 -10.28 -23.74
N ALA A 211 -10.75 -11.42 -23.33
CA ALA A 211 -11.40 -12.72 -23.47
C ALA A 211 -12.73 -12.80 -22.69
N GLN A 212 -12.81 -12.17 -21.52
CA GLN A 212 -14.02 -12.12 -20.69
C GLN A 212 -15.10 -11.21 -21.29
N LEU A 213 -14.71 -10.03 -21.79
CA LEU A 213 -15.64 -9.03 -22.30
C LEU A 213 -16.14 -9.32 -23.72
N HIS A 214 -15.31 -9.98 -24.55
CA HIS A 214 -15.53 -10.11 -25.98
C HIS A 214 -15.34 -11.56 -26.48
N PRO A 215 -16.14 -12.54 -26.00
CA PRO A 215 -15.94 -13.96 -26.33
C PRO A 215 -16.09 -14.26 -27.83
N ASP A 216 -16.94 -13.52 -28.55
CA ASP A 216 -17.31 -13.80 -29.95
C ASP A 216 -16.56 -12.94 -30.98
N SER A 217 -15.70 -12.01 -30.54
CA SER A 217 -15.10 -10.98 -31.40
C SER A 217 -13.68 -11.31 -31.86
N LYS A 218 -13.17 -10.49 -32.80
CA LYS A 218 -11.76 -10.51 -33.22
C LYS A 218 -10.86 -10.05 -32.07
N LEU A 219 -10.55 -10.97 -31.14
CA LEU A 219 -9.79 -10.74 -29.90
C LEU A 219 -8.55 -9.86 -30.12
N LEU A 220 -7.74 -10.14 -31.15
CA LEU A 220 -6.53 -9.36 -31.46
C LEU A 220 -6.80 -7.86 -31.70
N LYS A 221 -7.92 -7.52 -32.35
CA LYS A 221 -8.26 -6.10 -32.57
C LYS A 221 -8.63 -5.42 -31.26
N MET A 222 -9.39 -6.11 -30.41
CA MET A 222 -9.81 -5.57 -29.11
C MET A 222 -8.62 -5.45 -28.16
N ILE A 223 -7.70 -6.42 -28.15
CA ILE A 223 -6.45 -6.34 -27.37
C ILE A 223 -5.69 -5.05 -27.72
N ASN A 224 -5.53 -4.75 -29.01
CA ASN A 224 -4.84 -3.52 -29.42
C ASN A 224 -5.56 -2.27 -28.92
N VAL A 225 -6.90 -2.20 -29.02
CA VAL A 225 -7.68 -1.06 -28.50
C VAL A 225 -7.48 -0.89 -26.99
N TYR A 226 -7.50 -1.98 -26.23
CA TYR A 226 -7.32 -1.94 -24.78
C TYR A 226 -5.88 -1.61 -24.38
N GLN A 227 -4.89 -2.04 -25.17
CA GLN A 227 -3.50 -1.60 -25.00
C GLN A 227 -3.34 -0.09 -25.23
N GLN A 228 -4.07 0.48 -26.19
CA GLN A 228 -4.09 1.93 -26.37
C GLN A 228 -4.72 2.60 -25.13
N TYR A 229 -5.88 2.13 -24.66
CA TYR A 229 -6.53 2.65 -23.45
C TYR A 229 -5.65 2.56 -22.21
N TYR A 230 -4.91 1.46 -22.05
CA TYR A 230 -4.01 1.24 -20.93
C TYR A 230 -2.99 2.39 -20.77
N HIS A 231 -2.42 2.85 -21.88
CA HIS A 231 -1.49 3.96 -21.90
C HIS A 231 -2.17 5.34 -21.91
N LEU A 232 -3.25 5.50 -22.69
CA LEU A 232 -3.96 6.78 -22.81
C LEU A 232 -4.60 7.23 -21.50
N TYR A 233 -5.10 6.29 -20.69
CA TYR A 233 -5.85 6.58 -19.47
C TYR A 233 -5.14 6.09 -18.20
N TYR A 234 -3.82 5.87 -18.28
CA TYR A 234 -2.97 5.55 -17.13
C TYR A 234 -3.47 4.36 -16.30
N TRP A 235 -3.95 3.28 -16.94
CA TRP A 235 -4.56 2.15 -16.23
C TRP A 235 -3.59 1.49 -15.24
N GLY A 236 -2.32 1.36 -15.60
CA GLY A 236 -1.29 0.78 -14.71
C GLY A 236 -1.16 1.53 -13.39
N PRO A 237 -0.75 2.81 -13.40
CA PRO A 237 -0.65 3.62 -12.18
C PRO A 237 -1.97 3.72 -11.40
N ARG A 238 -3.13 3.81 -12.08
CA ARG A 238 -4.44 3.85 -11.43
C ARG A 238 -4.77 2.52 -10.74
N ALA A 239 -4.45 1.38 -11.35
CA ALA A 239 -4.63 0.07 -10.74
C ALA A 239 -3.71 -0.12 -9.51
N HIS A 240 -2.46 0.32 -9.60
CA HIS A 240 -1.52 0.32 -8.47
C HIS A 240 -2.04 1.17 -7.31
N ALA A 241 -2.52 2.39 -7.59
CA ALA A 241 -3.15 3.25 -6.60
C ALA A 241 -4.35 2.59 -5.90
N PHE A 242 -5.19 1.90 -6.67
CA PHE A 242 -6.35 1.18 -6.14
C PHE A 242 -5.94 0.03 -5.22
N ASP A 243 -4.89 -0.72 -5.58
CA ASP A 243 -4.38 -1.80 -4.72
C ASP A 243 -3.84 -1.28 -3.39
N LEU A 244 -3.06 -0.20 -3.42
CA LEU A 244 -2.56 0.46 -2.21
C LEU A 244 -3.70 0.94 -1.32
N PHE A 245 -4.73 1.55 -1.92
CA PHE A 245 -5.92 1.96 -1.18
C PHE A 245 -6.61 0.77 -0.49
N ARG A 246 -6.72 -0.38 -1.15
CA ARG A 246 -7.34 -1.58 -0.55
C ARG A 246 -6.54 -2.13 0.63
N VAL A 247 -5.21 -2.12 0.54
CA VAL A 247 -4.35 -2.52 1.66
C VAL A 247 -4.59 -1.59 2.86
N ALA A 248 -4.62 -0.28 2.63
CA ALA A 248 -4.92 0.71 3.66
C ALA A 248 -6.33 0.52 4.26
N GLN A 249 -7.34 0.30 3.41
CA GLN A 249 -8.71 0.03 3.83
C GLN A 249 -8.81 -1.21 4.72
N HIS A 250 -8.14 -2.31 4.34
CA HIS A 250 -8.14 -3.55 5.10
C HIS A 250 -7.47 -3.37 6.47
N ARG A 251 -6.32 -2.67 6.52
CA ARG A 251 -5.68 -2.30 7.79
C ARG A 251 -6.63 -1.49 8.67
N LYS A 252 -7.30 -0.49 8.10
CA LYS A 252 -8.25 0.33 8.86
C LYS A 252 -9.43 -0.48 9.39
N GLN A 253 -9.91 -1.45 8.61
CA GLN A 253 -10.96 -2.35 9.05
C GLN A 253 -10.48 -3.28 10.17
N GLN A 254 -9.24 -3.78 10.12
CA GLN A 254 -8.65 -4.58 11.19
C GLN A 254 -8.53 -3.77 12.49
N GLU A 255 -8.09 -2.51 12.42
CA GLU A 255 -8.07 -1.60 13.56
C GLU A 255 -9.46 -1.43 14.18
N LEU A 256 -10.48 -1.18 13.36
CA LEU A 256 -11.86 -1.03 13.83
C LEU A 256 -12.36 -2.30 14.52
N ARG A 257 -12.12 -3.48 13.93
CA ARG A 257 -12.48 -4.76 14.58
C ARG A 257 -11.75 -4.97 15.89
N ALA A 258 -10.48 -4.54 15.99
CA ALA A 258 -9.73 -4.62 17.23
C ALA A 258 -10.33 -3.71 18.32
N ILE A 259 -10.75 -2.49 17.94
CA ILE A 259 -11.45 -1.55 18.84
C ILE A 259 -12.80 -2.14 19.29
N GLU A 260 -13.61 -2.65 18.37
CA GLU A 260 -14.89 -3.28 18.67
C GLU A 260 -14.71 -4.48 19.61
N THR A 261 -13.72 -5.32 19.35
CA THR A 261 -13.40 -6.47 20.22
C THR A 261 -12.95 -6.02 21.61
N GLN A 262 -12.17 -4.95 21.70
CA GLN A 262 -11.76 -4.37 22.99
C GLN A 262 -12.98 -3.87 23.78
N ASP A 263 -13.91 -3.18 23.12
CA ASP A 263 -15.15 -2.70 23.71
C ASP A 263 -16.05 -3.84 24.19
N GLU A 264 -16.21 -4.91 23.39
CA GLU A 264 -16.94 -6.11 23.78
C GLU A 264 -16.33 -6.78 25.02
N HIS A 265 -15.01 -6.98 25.01
CA HIS A 265 -14.28 -7.52 26.17
C HIS A 265 -14.43 -6.63 27.40
N TYR A 266 -14.46 -5.30 27.24
CA TYR A 266 -14.69 -4.37 28.35
C TYR A 266 -16.11 -4.51 28.93
N VAL A 267 -17.13 -4.59 28.08
CA VAL A 267 -18.52 -4.75 28.52
C VAL A 267 -18.72 -6.08 29.22
N GLU A 268 -18.20 -7.18 28.67
CA GLU A 268 -18.31 -8.51 29.27
C GLU A 268 -17.54 -8.61 30.58
N SER A 269 -16.31 -8.08 30.66
CA SER A 269 -15.55 -8.05 31.90
C SER A 269 -16.27 -7.25 33.01
N LYS A 270 -16.89 -6.12 32.67
CA LYS A 270 -17.72 -5.34 33.61
C LYS A 270 -18.96 -6.11 34.08
N ARG A 271 -19.63 -6.84 33.18
CA ARG A 271 -20.77 -7.72 33.51
C ARG A 271 -20.35 -8.85 34.44
N LEU A 272 -19.23 -9.52 34.14
CA LEU A 272 -18.66 -10.58 34.98
C LEU A 272 -18.26 -10.05 36.35
N ARG A 273 -17.63 -8.88 36.43
CA ARG A 273 -17.29 -8.23 37.70
C ARG A 273 -18.52 -7.99 38.54
N HIS A 274 -19.58 -7.43 37.95
CA HIS A 274 -20.82 -7.14 38.68
C HIS A 274 -21.48 -8.42 39.23
N LYS A 275 -21.51 -9.49 38.42
CA LYS A 275 -22.00 -10.82 38.87
C LYS A 275 -21.14 -11.38 40.01
N LEU A 276 -19.82 -11.27 39.91
CA LEU A 276 -18.90 -11.73 40.95
C LEU A 276 -19.06 -10.93 42.25
N THR A 277 -19.23 -9.60 42.17
CA THR A 277 -19.52 -8.75 43.33
C THR A 277 -20.84 -9.11 43.98
N ALA A 278 -21.91 -9.28 43.19
CA ALA A 278 -23.21 -9.71 43.72
C ALA A 278 -23.13 -11.09 44.40
N TYR A 279 -22.29 -11.99 43.88
CA TYR A 279 -22.04 -13.29 44.49
C TYR A 279 -21.22 -13.20 45.79
N PHE A 280 -20.29 -12.25 45.92
CA PHE A 280 -19.59 -12.00 47.18
C PHE A 280 -20.53 -11.47 48.28
N ASP A 281 -21.57 -10.73 47.89
CA ASP A 281 -22.55 -10.19 48.83
C ASP A 281 -23.52 -11.28 49.34
N ASP A 282 -23.68 -12.39 48.61
CA ASP A 282 -24.52 -13.54 48.99
C ASP A 282 -23.76 -14.54 49.89
N GLN A 283 -23.72 -14.23 51.19
CA GLN A 283 -22.95 -14.99 52.19
C GLN A 283 -23.31 -16.48 52.30
N GLU A 284 -24.56 -16.85 51.99
CA GLU A 284 -25.03 -18.24 52.16
C GLU A 284 -24.53 -19.14 51.03
N ASN A 285 -24.64 -18.71 49.78
CA ASN A 285 -24.22 -19.53 48.62
C ASN A 285 -22.72 -19.43 48.33
N PHE A 286 -22.06 -18.34 48.76
CA PHE A 286 -20.68 -18.05 48.43
C PHE A 286 -19.74 -19.22 48.71
N TRP A 287 -19.80 -19.75 49.94
CA TRP A 287 -18.90 -20.79 50.45
C TRP A 287 -19.16 -22.18 49.87
N ASP A 288 -20.34 -22.41 49.30
CA ASP A 288 -20.76 -23.72 48.81
C ASP A 288 -20.27 -24.01 47.40
N PHE A 289 -20.20 -22.99 46.51
CA PHE A 289 -19.85 -23.20 45.10
C PHE A 289 -18.46 -22.72 44.69
N MET A 290 -17.81 -21.83 45.47
CA MET A 290 -16.50 -21.29 45.08
C MET A 290 -15.58 -21.06 46.28
N THR A 291 -14.33 -21.53 46.17
CA THR A 291 -13.33 -21.22 47.21
C THR A 291 -12.88 -19.76 47.09
N PRO A 292 -12.58 -19.07 48.20
CA PRO A 292 -12.13 -17.68 48.18
C PRO A 292 -10.92 -17.43 47.27
N LYS A 293 -10.02 -18.42 47.17
CA LYS A 293 -8.85 -18.34 46.29
C LYS A 293 -9.27 -18.23 44.81
N VAL A 294 -10.17 -19.11 44.36
CA VAL A 294 -10.68 -19.08 42.99
C VAL A 294 -11.39 -17.77 42.70
N ALA A 295 -12.16 -17.25 43.66
CA ALA A 295 -12.87 -15.98 43.50
C ALA A 295 -11.90 -14.78 43.37
N ILE A 296 -10.83 -14.75 44.17
CA ILE A 296 -9.78 -13.72 44.08
C ILE A 296 -9.03 -13.83 42.74
N ASP A 297 -8.68 -15.05 42.31
CA ASP A 297 -8.00 -15.26 41.04
C ASP A 297 -8.89 -14.84 39.86
N PHE A 298 -10.20 -15.13 39.92
CA PHE A 298 -11.17 -14.67 38.92
C PHE A 298 -11.34 -13.14 38.93
N PHE A 299 -11.34 -12.52 40.11
CA PHE A 299 -11.38 -11.06 40.22
C PHE A 299 -10.13 -10.41 39.59
N LYS A 300 -8.95 -11.01 39.79
CA LYS A 300 -7.69 -10.55 39.17
C LYS A 300 -7.74 -10.69 37.65
N THR A 301 -8.19 -11.82 37.10
CA THR A 301 -8.27 -12.01 35.65
C THR A 301 -9.26 -11.04 35.00
N ILE A 302 -10.43 -10.81 35.63
CA ILE A 302 -11.40 -9.81 35.14
C ILE A 302 -10.78 -8.41 35.17
N THR A 303 -10.08 -8.04 36.24
CA THR A 303 -9.42 -6.72 36.34
C THR A 303 -8.32 -6.57 35.30
N GLN A 304 -7.55 -7.62 35.01
CA GLN A 304 -6.55 -7.62 33.94
C GLN A 304 -7.20 -7.45 32.57
N LEU A 305 -8.32 -8.13 32.32
CA LEU A 305 -9.07 -8.01 31.07
C LEU A 305 -9.63 -6.60 30.88
N GLU A 306 -10.27 -6.01 31.90
CA GLU A 306 -10.75 -4.62 31.86
C GLU A 306 -9.62 -3.64 31.51
N ARG A 307 -8.43 -3.86 32.08
CA ARG A 307 -7.27 -3.00 31.84
C ARG A 307 -6.75 -3.12 30.42
N ILE A 308 -6.54 -4.34 29.93
CA ILE A 308 -6.13 -4.59 28.54
C ILE A 308 -7.12 -3.94 27.57
N SER A 309 -8.42 -4.14 27.80
CA SER A 309 -9.47 -3.53 26.98
C SER A 309 -9.48 -2.00 27.02
N SER A 310 -9.09 -1.39 28.14
CA SER A 310 -8.94 0.06 28.27
C SER A 310 -7.62 0.64 27.72
N GLY A 311 -6.80 -0.18 27.07
CA GLY A 311 -5.48 0.21 26.58
C GLY A 311 -4.41 0.34 27.68
N VAL A 312 -4.67 -0.17 28.89
CA VAL A 312 -3.74 -0.11 30.03
C VAL A 312 -3.06 -1.49 30.20
N PRO A 313 -1.75 -1.56 30.47
CA PRO A 313 -1.06 -2.83 30.68
C PRO A 313 -1.68 -3.64 31.84
N ALA A 314 -1.91 -4.93 31.61
CA ALA A 314 -2.55 -5.84 32.57
C ALA A 314 -1.88 -5.85 33.95
N ALA A 315 -0.55 -5.72 33.99
CA ALA A 315 0.27 -5.93 35.18
C ALA A 315 0.18 -4.82 36.23
N GLY A 316 -0.16 -3.58 35.83
CA GLY A 316 -0.01 -2.43 36.73
C GLY A 316 0.62 -1.25 36.01
N PRO A 317 0.54 -0.04 36.57
CA PRO A 317 1.69 0.85 36.46
C PRO A 317 2.89 0.02 36.95
N MET A 318 3.88 -0.18 36.09
CA MET A 318 5.12 -0.83 36.51
C MET A 318 5.68 0.03 37.64
N SER A 319 5.78 -0.53 38.84
CA SER A 319 6.37 0.16 39.98
C SER A 319 7.69 0.81 39.54
N GLU A 320 7.83 2.11 39.77
CA GLU A 320 8.89 3.03 39.28
C GLU A 320 10.35 2.56 39.47
N ALA A 321 10.58 1.42 40.12
CA ALA A 321 11.88 0.80 40.32
C ALA A 321 12.61 0.35 39.01
N ARG A 322 12.04 0.60 37.82
CA ARG A 322 12.67 0.34 36.51
C ARG A 322 12.50 1.50 35.53
N GLU A 323 12.68 2.74 35.99
CA GLU A 323 12.71 3.96 35.16
C GLU A 323 13.80 4.03 34.06
N GLY A 324 14.62 2.98 33.88
CA GLY A 324 15.67 2.94 32.84
C GLY A 324 15.27 2.38 31.48
N ALA A 325 14.00 2.00 31.26
CA ALA A 325 13.56 1.31 30.04
C ALA A 325 12.47 2.05 29.24
N GLY A 326 12.30 3.36 29.48
CA GLY A 326 11.40 4.21 28.70
C GLY A 326 11.98 4.48 27.31
N GLY A 327 11.42 3.83 26.30
CA GLY A 327 11.86 3.93 24.90
C GLY A 327 11.79 2.61 24.12
N GLN A 328 11.41 1.51 24.77
CA GLN A 328 11.18 0.25 24.07
C GLN A 328 9.91 0.38 23.20
N PRO A 329 10.02 0.22 21.86
CA PRO A 329 8.87 0.33 20.97
C PRO A 329 7.80 -0.69 21.37
N PHE A 330 6.53 -0.36 21.08
CA PHE A 330 5.34 -1.15 21.42
C PHE A 330 5.49 -2.64 21.08
N GLU A 331 6.22 -2.93 20.02
CA GLU A 331 6.54 -4.27 19.54
C GLU A 331 7.39 -5.10 20.53
N VAL A 332 8.31 -4.48 21.27
CA VAL A 332 9.10 -5.17 22.30
C VAL A 332 8.24 -5.44 23.54
N ALA A 333 7.31 -4.56 23.87
CA ALA A 333 6.32 -4.84 24.91
C ALA A 333 5.45 -6.05 24.53
N PHE A 334 5.00 -6.14 23.28
CA PHE A 334 4.23 -7.27 22.77
C PHE A 334 5.04 -8.59 22.73
N ARG A 335 6.30 -8.55 22.27
CA ARG A 335 7.22 -9.71 22.35
C ARG A 335 7.43 -10.16 23.78
N THR A 336 7.61 -9.22 24.70
CA THR A 336 7.80 -9.54 26.12
C THR A 336 6.53 -10.19 26.69
N ILE A 337 5.33 -9.69 26.34
CA ILE A 337 4.05 -10.28 26.75
C ILE A 337 3.89 -11.70 26.15
N ALA A 338 4.22 -11.90 24.88
CA ALA A 338 4.17 -13.21 24.23
C ALA A 338 5.16 -14.22 24.85
N GLN A 339 6.37 -13.79 25.18
CA GLN A 339 7.37 -14.61 25.88
C GLN A 339 6.99 -14.90 27.33
N THR A 340 6.38 -13.94 28.02
CA THR A 340 5.94 -14.12 29.42
C THR A 340 4.74 -15.06 29.50
N ASN A 341 3.85 -15.04 28.51
CA ASN A 341 2.73 -15.99 28.40
C ASN A 341 3.18 -17.42 28.02
N ARG A 342 4.29 -17.59 27.28
CA ARG A 342 4.92 -18.92 27.09
C ARG A 342 5.48 -19.50 28.39
N SER A 343 5.79 -18.65 29.38
CA SER A 343 6.48 -19.05 30.62
C SER A 343 5.54 -19.50 31.74
N THR A 344 4.22 -19.26 31.62
CA THR A 344 3.25 -19.52 32.70
C THR A 344 2.38 -20.76 32.49
N ALA A 345 2.43 -21.39 31.31
CA ALA A 345 1.84 -22.70 31.07
C ALA A 345 2.81 -23.82 31.48
N ALA A 346 3.07 -23.93 32.79
CA ALA A 346 3.83 -25.03 33.37
C ALA A 346 3.08 -26.36 33.13
N GLY A 347 3.45 -27.09 32.07
CA GLY A 347 2.96 -28.45 31.87
C GLY A 347 3.23 -29.11 30.52
N THR A 348 3.47 -28.37 29.45
CA THR A 348 3.72 -28.96 28.12
C THR A 348 5.06 -28.49 27.57
N THR A 349 6.02 -29.42 27.57
CA THR A 349 7.33 -29.31 26.92
C THR A 349 7.17 -29.05 25.42
N ILE A 350 7.27 -27.79 24.99
CA ILE A 350 7.53 -27.46 23.59
C ILE A 350 9.05 -27.53 23.40
N ASP A 351 9.53 -28.75 23.21
CA ASP A 351 10.95 -29.09 23.17
C ASP A 351 11.59 -28.83 21.79
N GLU A 352 10.81 -28.59 20.73
CA GLU A 352 11.35 -28.58 19.36
C GLU A 352 11.78 -27.19 18.88
N GLU A 353 10.99 -26.13 19.14
CA GLU A 353 11.38 -24.77 18.73
C GLU A 353 12.57 -24.23 19.53
N GLY A 354 12.65 -24.54 20.84
CA GLY A 354 13.79 -24.15 21.68
C GLY A 354 15.09 -24.81 21.23
N LYS A 355 15.05 -26.09 20.84
CA LYS A 355 16.22 -26.82 20.31
C LYS A 355 16.71 -26.29 18.96
N VAL A 356 15.82 -25.72 18.14
CA VAL A 356 16.21 -25.09 16.87
C VAL A 356 16.94 -23.78 17.14
N LEU A 357 16.47 -22.97 18.09
CA LEU A 357 17.15 -21.73 18.47
C LEU A 357 18.49 -21.99 19.15
N ASP A 358 18.55 -22.98 20.05
CA ASP A 358 19.79 -23.38 20.73
C ASP A 358 20.82 -23.93 19.72
N LYS A 359 20.39 -24.75 18.74
CA LYS A 359 21.27 -25.20 17.64
C LYS A 359 21.73 -24.07 16.73
N ALA A 360 20.87 -23.08 16.49
CA ALA A 360 21.23 -21.92 15.68
C ALA A 360 22.28 -21.03 16.38
N LEU A 361 22.29 -21.01 17.71
CA LEU A 361 23.25 -20.27 18.54
C LEU A 361 24.59 -21.00 18.73
N GLU A 362 24.65 -22.31 18.50
CA GLU A 362 25.90 -23.08 18.50
C GLU A 362 26.75 -22.83 17.23
N ASP A 363 26.11 -22.47 16.11
CA ASP A 363 26.81 -22.13 14.86
C ASP A 363 26.97 -20.61 14.71
N PRO A 364 28.20 -20.08 14.77
CA PRO A 364 28.45 -18.64 14.67
C PRO A 364 28.00 -18.04 13.33
N ALA A 365 27.99 -18.82 12.23
CA ALA A 365 27.54 -18.32 10.93
C ALA A 365 26.01 -18.16 10.88
N VAL A 366 25.27 -19.09 11.49
CA VAL A 366 23.81 -19.00 11.62
C VAL A 366 23.44 -17.89 12.59
N THR A 367 24.21 -17.69 13.66
CA THR A 367 24.02 -16.61 14.62
C THR A 367 24.22 -15.24 13.99
N GLU A 368 25.23 -15.07 13.14
CA GLU A 368 25.47 -13.83 12.37
C GLU A 368 24.31 -13.55 11.41
N TYR A 369 23.81 -14.57 10.72
CA TYR A 369 22.63 -14.45 9.85
C TYR A 369 21.37 -14.09 10.64
N LEU A 370 21.18 -14.66 11.84
CA LEU A 370 20.07 -14.36 12.73
C LEU A 370 20.17 -12.96 13.32
N GLN A 371 21.38 -12.49 13.65
CA GLN A 371 21.64 -11.11 14.05
C GLN A 371 21.37 -10.14 12.90
N GLU A 372 21.82 -10.45 11.69
CA GLU A 372 21.54 -9.64 10.51
C GLU A 372 20.03 -9.58 10.23
N LEU A 373 19.33 -10.71 10.36
CA LEU A 373 17.88 -10.77 10.25
C LEU A 373 17.19 -9.94 11.33
N ILE A 374 17.65 -9.99 12.58
CA ILE A 374 17.12 -9.19 13.69
C ILE A 374 17.40 -7.70 13.50
N ILE A 375 18.58 -7.32 13.03
CA ILE A 375 18.94 -5.93 12.73
C ILE A 375 18.12 -5.41 11.55
N LYS A 376 17.88 -6.24 10.53
CA LYS A 376 17.07 -5.90 9.35
C LYS A 376 15.56 -5.88 9.62
N THR A 377 15.07 -6.58 10.64
CA THR A 377 13.64 -6.65 10.97
C THR A 377 13.25 -5.83 12.20
N GLY A 378 14.22 -5.24 12.91
CA GLY A 378 13.99 -4.50 14.15
C GLY A 378 14.56 -3.07 14.19
N GLY A 379 14.91 -2.48 13.04
CA GLY A 379 15.46 -1.13 12.90
C GLY A 379 14.46 -0.11 12.38
#